data_AF-A0A553KVC2-F1
#
_entry.id   AF-A0A553KVC2-F1
#
_cell.length_a   1.000
_cell.length_b   1.000
_cell.length_c   1.000
_cell.angle_alpha   90.00
_cell.angle_beta   90.00
_cell.angle_gamma   90.00
#
_symmetry.space_group_name_H-M   'P 1'
#
loop_
_entity.id
_entity.type
_entity.pdbx_description
1 polymer ?
#
loop_
_entity_poly.entity_id
_entity_poly.type
_entity_poly.pdbx_seq_one_letter_code
_entity_poly.pdbx_strand_id
1 'polypeptide(L)'
;MPLKAMDTKFKKLIIAFLIIPSGLFWFGLSLLGTLMFSNLMFRDVQGFLIFLLPTVGMYSLVCVFFAVIHYPKVSRFDVISVTLGFLAKLIGIYLGLFGDVWLLASGCCLLLGSTFLIWEYVSGT
;
A
#
# COMPACT_ATOMS: atom_id res chain seq x y z
N MET A 1 -10.67 -2.86 23.84
CA MET A 1 -12.07 -2.40 23.64
C MET A 1 -12.63 -3.14 22.43
N PRO A 2 -13.79 -3.81 22.53
CA PRO A 2 -14.21 -4.77 21.52
C PRO A 2 -14.74 -4.04 20.28
N LEU A 3 -13.89 -3.91 19.25
CA LEU A 3 -14.26 -3.64 17.84
C LEU A 3 -15.18 -4.73 17.23
N LYS A 4 -15.67 -5.67 18.05
CA LYS A 4 -16.47 -6.83 17.68
C LYS A 4 -17.94 -6.49 17.41
N ALA A 5 -18.41 -5.31 17.81
CA ALA A 5 -19.80 -4.88 17.65
C ALA A 5 -20.04 -3.92 16.45
N MET A 6 -19.00 -3.64 15.66
CA MET A 6 -19.11 -2.72 14.53
C MET A 6 -19.54 -3.49 13.28
N ASP A 7 -20.64 -3.05 12.65
CA ASP A 7 -21.18 -3.67 11.43
C ASP A 7 -20.10 -3.77 10.35
N THR A 8 -20.00 -4.94 9.70
CA THR A 8 -19.05 -5.27 8.64
C THR A 8 -19.10 -4.25 7.49
N LYS A 9 -20.28 -3.67 7.23
CA LYS A 9 -20.46 -2.59 6.25
C LYS A 9 -19.76 -1.30 6.66
N PHE A 10 -19.81 -0.94 7.94
CA PHE A 10 -19.16 0.27 8.47
C PHE A 10 -17.64 0.10 8.51
N LYS A 11 -17.14 -1.10 8.88
CA LYS A 11 -15.71 -1.42 8.76
C LYS A 11 -15.19 -1.27 7.33
N LYS A 12 -15.93 -1.81 6.35
CA LYS A 12 -15.58 -1.69 4.93
C LYS A 12 -15.51 -0.24 4.48
N LEU A 13 -16.45 0.59 4.92
CA LEU A 13 -16.49 2.01 4.57
C LEU A 13 -15.29 2.78 5.16
N ILE A 14 -14.91 2.51 6.40
CA ILE A 14 -13.71 3.11 7.02
C ILE A 14 -12.45 2.69 6.24
N ILE A 15 -12.29 1.38 5.98
CA ILE A 15 -11.13 0.86 5.25
C ILE A 15 -11.07 1.46 3.85
N ALA A 16 -12.19 1.52 3.13
CA ALA A 16 -12.26 2.13 1.81
C ALA A 16 -11.90 3.62 1.85
N PHE A 17 -12.41 4.36 2.84
CA PHE A 17 -12.12 5.79 3.00
C PHE A 17 -10.64 6.07 3.33
N LEU A 18 -9.98 5.19 4.08
CA LEU A 18 -8.54 5.31 4.40
C LEU A 18 -7.65 4.90 3.22
N ILE A 19 -7.98 3.77 2.57
CA ILE A 19 -7.13 3.13 1.57
C ILE A 19 -7.31 3.73 0.19
N ILE A 20 -8.52 4.08 -0.24
CA ILE A 20 -8.75 4.54 -1.63
C ILE A 20 -8.02 5.85 -1.94
N PRO A 21 -8.22 6.97 -1.20
CA PRO A 21 -7.56 8.22 -1.54
C PRO A 21 -6.04 8.13 -1.38
N SER A 22 -5.57 7.48 -0.31
CA SER A 22 -4.14 7.25 -0.08
C SER A 22 -3.54 6.34 -1.14
N GLY A 23 -4.24 5.28 -1.51
CA GLY A 23 -3.83 4.31 -2.53
C GLY A 23 -3.71 4.96 -3.91
N LEU A 24 -4.65 5.82 -4.28
CA LEU A 24 -4.64 6.56 -5.55
C LEU A 24 -3.46 7.54 -5.62
N PHE A 25 -3.20 8.25 -4.52
CA PHE A 25 -2.08 9.17 -4.43
C PHE A 25 -0.73 8.45 -4.56
N TRP A 26 -0.55 7.36 -3.81
CA TRP A 26 0.66 6.54 -3.89
C TRP A 26 0.78 5.80 -5.23
N PHE A 27 -0.32 5.43 -5.87
CA PHE A 27 -0.30 4.84 -7.21
C PHE A 27 0.25 5.84 -8.22
N GLY A 28 -0.20 7.10 -8.15
CA GLY A 28 0.35 8.18 -8.97
C GLY A 28 1.85 8.38 -8.75
N LEU A 29 2.31 8.40 -7.50
CA LEU A 29 3.73 8.52 -7.19
C LEU A 29 4.57 7.34 -7.67
N SER A 30 4.07 6.12 -7.51
CA SER A 30 4.75 4.93 -8.04
C SER A 30 4.77 4.90 -9.56
N LEU A 31 3.71 5.38 -10.23
CA LEU A 31 3.69 5.53 -11.69
C LEU A 31 4.73 6.57 -12.15
N LEU A 32 4.78 7.72 -11.48
CA LEU A 32 5.70 8.81 -11.77
C LEU A 32 7.16 8.35 -11.55
N GLY A 33 7.43 7.65 -10.44
CA GLY A 33 8.74 7.04 -10.19
C GLY A 33 9.13 6.04 -11.27
N THR A 34 8.21 5.15 -11.68
CA THR A 34 8.47 4.19 -12.77
C THR A 34 8.81 4.91 -14.08
N LEU A 35 8.10 5.99 -14.41
CA LEU A 35 8.38 6.80 -15.60
C LEU A 35 9.74 7.51 -15.53
N MET A 36 10.05 8.15 -14.40
CA MET A 36 11.31 8.87 -14.22
C MET A 36 12.53 7.94 -14.25
N PHE A 37 12.41 6.77 -13.62
CA PHE A 37 13.51 5.81 -13.50
C PHE A 37 13.55 4.78 -14.64
N SER A 38 12.61 4.82 -15.59
CA SER A 38 12.59 3.92 -16.76
C SER A 38 13.89 3.96 -17.56
N ASN A 39 14.44 5.16 -17.78
CA ASN A 39 15.70 5.37 -18.50
C ASN A 39 16.93 4.92 -17.70
N LEU A 40 16.83 4.85 -16.37
CA LEU A 40 17.91 4.46 -15.47
C LEU A 40 17.99 2.93 -15.29
N MET A 41 16.93 2.21 -15.66
CA MET A 41 16.85 0.74 -15.57
C MET A 41 17.99 0.03 -16.32
N PHE A 42 18.42 0.58 -17.47
CA PHE A 42 19.44 -0.04 -18.32
C PHE A 42 20.86 0.48 -18.07
N ARG A 43 21.01 1.47 -17.18
CA ARG A 43 22.29 2.15 -16.98
C ARG A 43 23.16 1.43 -15.96
N ASP A 44 22.60 1.13 -14.79
CA ASP A 44 23.32 0.55 -13.64
C ASP A 44 22.41 -0.34 -12.78
N VAL A 45 22.99 -1.30 -12.05
CA VAL A 45 22.25 -2.19 -11.12
C VAL A 45 21.48 -1.41 -10.05
N GLN A 46 22.03 -0.29 -9.58
CA GLN A 46 21.34 0.60 -8.64
C GLN A 46 20.12 1.27 -9.27
N GLY A 47 20.21 1.71 -10.53
CA GLY A 47 19.08 2.26 -11.28
C GLY A 47 17.97 1.24 -11.48
N PHE A 48 18.33 -0.03 -11.74
CA PHE A 48 17.38 -1.15 -11.79
C PHE A 48 16.64 -1.34 -10.45
N LEU A 49 17.33 -1.31 -9.31
CA LEU A 49 16.70 -1.44 -7.98
C LEU A 49 15.76 -0.26 -7.67
N ILE A 50 16.18 0.96 -8.00
CA ILE A 50 15.37 2.18 -7.82
C ILE A 50 14.13 2.14 -8.72
N PHE A 51 14.21 1.56 -9.92
CA PHE A 51 13.06 1.33 -10.79
C PHE A 51 12.13 0.21 -10.28
N LEU A 52 12.70 -0.84 -9.68
CA LEU A 52 11.95 -2.00 -9.20
C LEU A 52 11.11 -1.70 -7.95
N LEU A 53 11.60 -0.83 -7.06
CA LEU A 53 10.89 -0.35 -5.87
C LEU A 53 9.47 0.22 -6.17
N PRO A 54 9.31 1.23 -7.05
CA PRO A 54 8.01 1.79 -7.36
C PRO A 54 7.12 0.82 -8.17
N THR A 55 7.68 -0.05 -9.01
CA THR A 55 6.88 -1.06 -9.72
C THR A 55 6.28 -2.07 -8.74
N VAL A 56 7.07 -2.61 -7.82
CA VAL A 56 6.56 -3.51 -6.76
C VAL A 56 5.53 -2.79 -5.88
N GLY A 57 5.78 -1.52 -5.54
CA GLY A 57 4.82 -0.68 -4.82
C GLY A 57 3.48 -0.51 -5.55
N MET A 58 3.51 -0.34 -6.87
CA MET A 58 2.31 -0.28 -7.72
C MET A 58 1.52 -1.58 -7.73
N TYR A 59 2.20 -2.73 -7.93
CA TYR A 59 1.55 -4.03 -7.92
C TYR A 59 0.87 -4.33 -6.59
N SER A 60 1.55 -4.04 -5.48
CA SER A 60 0.96 -4.20 -4.15
C SER A 60 -0.28 -3.33 -3.94
N LEU A 61 -0.25 -2.06 -4.38
CA LEU A 61 -1.40 -1.16 -4.28
C LEU A 61 -2.63 -1.72 -5.00
N VAL A 62 -2.43 -2.27 -6.19
CA VAL A 62 -3.51 -2.92 -6.96
C VAL A 62 -4.10 -4.08 -6.16
N CYS A 63 -3.26 -4.94 -5.56
CA CYS A 63 -3.73 -6.01 -4.69
C CYS A 63 -4.51 -5.47 -3.47
N VAL A 64 -4.06 -4.36 -2.87
CA VAL A 64 -4.77 -3.72 -1.75
C VAL A 64 -6.16 -3.25 -2.19
N PHE A 65 -6.30 -2.64 -3.37
CA PHE A 65 -7.61 -2.24 -3.91
C PHE A 65 -8.54 -3.44 -4.09
N PHE A 66 -8.05 -4.55 -4.64
CA PHE A 66 -8.83 -5.78 -4.75
C PHE A 66 -9.21 -6.36 -3.39
N ALA A 67 -8.33 -6.30 -2.40
CA ALA A 67 -8.61 -6.75 -1.03
C ALA A 67 -9.75 -5.95 -0.38
N VAL A 68 -9.79 -4.62 -0.62
CA VAL A 68 -10.90 -3.76 -0.13
C VAL A 68 -12.23 -4.13 -0.80
N ILE A 69 -12.23 -4.47 -2.09
CA ILE A 69 -13.44 -4.89 -2.81
C ILE A 69 -13.96 -6.22 -2.26
N HIS A 70 -13.08 -7.20 -2.07
CA HIS A 70 -13.41 -8.55 -1.59
C HIS A 70 -13.68 -8.64 -0.08
N TYR A 71 -13.45 -7.57 0.68
CA TYR A 71 -13.75 -7.51 2.10
C TYR A 71 -15.21 -7.92 2.39
N PRO A 72 -15.46 -8.83 3.37
CA PRO A 72 -14.54 -9.27 4.43
C PRO A 72 -13.66 -10.49 4.11
N LYS A 73 -13.77 -11.11 2.93
CA LYS A 73 -12.99 -12.31 2.58
C LYS A 73 -11.55 -11.96 2.20
N VAL A 74 -10.72 -11.64 3.19
CA VAL A 74 -9.29 -11.33 2.99
C VAL A 74 -8.51 -12.63 2.86
N SER A 75 -7.73 -12.79 1.79
CA SER A 75 -6.90 -13.97 1.55
C SER A 75 -5.48 -13.80 2.11
N ARG A 76 -4.75 -14.92 2.28
CA ARG A 76 -3.32 -14.91 2.61
C ARG A 76 -2.49 -14.13 1.58
N PHE A 77 -2.90 -14.20 0.31
CA PHE A 77 -2.22 -13.52 -0.79
C PHE A 77 -2.34 -11.99 -0.66
N ASP A 78 -3.50 -11.50 -0.24
CA ASP A 78 -3.72 -10.07 0.00
C ASP A 78 -2.80 -9.56 1.11
N VAL A 79 -2.70 -10.29 2.22
CA VAL A 79 -1.84 -9.93 3.37
C VAL A 79 -0.36 -9.87 2.97
N ILE A 80 0.12 -10.88 2.23
CA ILE A 80 1.53 -10.92 1.78
C ILE A 80 1.80 -9.75 0.81
N SER A 81 0.90 -9.52 -0.14
CA SER A 81 1.04 -8.47 -1.15
C SER A 81 1.05 -7.08 -0.51
N VAL A 82 0.15 -6.83 0.44
CA VAL A 82 0.08 -5.59 1.23
C VAL A 82 1.38 -5.37 2.02
N THR A 83 1.88 -6.41 2.69
CA THR A 83 3.11 -6.34 3.50
C THR A 83 4.34 -6.05 2.64
N LEU A 84 4.46 -6.71 1.48
CA LEU A 84 5.57 -6.49 0.55
C LEU A 84 5.60 -5.07 -0.02
N GLY A 85 4.45 -4.55 -0.46
CA GLY A 85 4.41 -3.17 -0.96
C GLY A 85 4.62 -2.14 0.14
N PHE A 86 4.20 -2.45 1.37
CA PHE A 86 4.50 -1.60 2.51
C PHE A 86 6.02 -1.51 2.75
N LEU A 87 6.72 -2.65 2.77
CA LEU A 87 8.20 -2.68 2.86
C LEU A 87 8.86 -1.91 1.73
N ALA A 88 8.41 -2.09 0.48
CA ALA A 88 8.94 -1.38 -0.68
C ALA A 88 8.77 0.15 -0.53
N LYS A 89 7.61 0.61 -0.05
CA LYS A 89 7.36 2.04 0.19
C LYS A 89 8.20 2.60 1.33
N LEU A 90 8.37 1.85 2.42
CA LEU A 90 9.25 2.23 3.54
C LEU A 90 10.70 2.43 3.08
N ILE A 91 11.21 1.51 2.27
CA ILE A 91 12.56 1.62 1.68
C ILE A 91 12.63 2.86 0.79
N GLY A 92 11.59 3.13 -0.01
CA GLY A 92 11.52 4.34 -0.83
C GLY A 92 11.55 5.64 -0.02
N ILE A 93 10.80 5.70 1.10
CA ILE A 93 10.84 6.84 2.03
C ILE A 93 12.22 6.99 2.66
N TYR A 94 12.83 5.90 3.11
CA TYR A 94 14.17 5.91 3.72
C TYR A 94 15.25 6.44 2.75
N LEU A 95 15.13 6.10 1.46
CA LEU A 95 16.00 6.61 0.41
C LEU A 95 15.75 8.09 0.06
N GLY A 96 14.81 8.76 0.75
CA GLY A 96 14.52 10.18 0.55
C GLY A 96 13.73 10.47 -0.74
N LEU A 97 13.15 9.45 -1.39
CA LEU A 97 12.34 9.66 -2.61
C LEU A 97 11.07 10.47 -2.33
N PHE A 98 10.64 10.55 -1.06
CA PHE A 98 9.40 11.16 -0.64
C PHE A 98 9.59 11.94 0.67
N GLY A 99 9.95 13.22 0.58
CA GLY A 99 10.25 14.09 1.74
C GLY A 99 9.09 14.93 2.26
N ASP A 100 7.95 14.95 1.57
CA ASP A 100 6.83 15.82 1.93
C ASP A 100 5.99 15.28 3.11
N VAL A 101 5.59 16.18 4.01
CA VAL A 101 4.77 15.88 5.20
C VAL A 101 3.42 15.25 4.81
N TRP A 102 2.85 15.69 3.70
CA TRP A 102 1.61 15.14 3.13
C TRP A 102 1.78 13.69 2.65
N LEU A 103 2.98 13.36 2.17
CA LEU A 103 3.37 12.05 1.67
C LEU A 103 3.51 11.07 2.84
N LEU A 104 4.12 11.52 3.94
CA LEU A 104 4.17 10.77 5.20
C LEU A 104 2.78 10.54 5.80
N ALA A 105 1.92 11.55 5.82
CA ALA A 105 0.56 11.43 6.34
C ALA A 105 -0.28 10.40 5.54
N SER A 106 -0.22 10.45 4.20
CA SER A 106 -0.90 9.46 3.36
C SER A 106 -0.30 8.05 3.51
N GLY A 107 1.00 7.94 3.75
CA GLY A 107 1.67 6.69 4.09
C GLY A 107 1.16 6.10 5.39
N CYS A 108 0.97 6.92 6.43
CA CYS A 108 0.38 6.53 7.71
C CYS A 108 -1.07 6.02 7.57
N CYS A 109 -1.88 6.65 6.70
CA CYS A 109 -3.24 6.20 6.42
C CYS A 109 -3.27 4.81 5.75
N LEU A 110 -2.40 4.59 4.77
CA LEU A 110 -2.21 3.27 4.14
C LEU A 110 -1.74 2.22 5.15
N LEU A 111 -0.82 2.62 6.03
CA LEU A 111 -0.33 1.79 7.12
C LEU A 111 -1.46 1.33 8.02
N LEU A 112 -2.25 2.27 8.56
CA LEU A 112 -3.40 1.96 9.40
C LEU A 112 -4.41 1.07 8.67
N GLY A 113 -4.74 1.39 7.42
CA GLY A 113 -5.63 0.56 6.61
C GLY A 113 -5.12 -0.87 6.42
N SER A 114 -3.82 -1.03 6.18
CA SER A 114 -3.17 -2.34 6.03
C SER A 114 -3.13 -3.14 7.33
N THR A 115 -2.80 -2.53 8.47
CA THR A 115 -2.85 -3.22 9.78
C THR A 115 -4.27 -3.62 10.14
N PHE A 116 -5.28 -2.81 9.80
CA PHE A 116 -6.68 -3.19 9.96
C PHE A 116 -7.06 -4.43 9.14
N LEU A 117 -6.64 -4.52 7.87
CA LEU A 117 -6.87 -5.70 7.03
C LEU A 117 -6.18 -6.96 7.59
N ILE A 118 -4.93 -6.83 8.04
CA ILE A 118 -4.16 -7.93 8.64
C ILE A 118 -4.79 -8.37 9.96
N TRP A 119 -5.19 -7.40 10.80
CA TRP A 119 -5.84 -7.68 12.08
C TRP A 119 -7.15 -8.43 11.88
N GLU A 120 -7.98 -8.06 10.89
CA GLU A 120 -9.22 -8.76 10.61
C GLU A 120 -8.97 -10.19 10.11
N TYR A 121 -7.94 -10.41 9.29
CA TYR A 121 -7.51 -11.74 8.87
C TYR A 121 -7.06 -12.62 10.07
N VAL A 122 -6.29 -12.06 11.01
CA VAL A 122 -5.81 -12.77 12.22
C VAL A 122 -6.92 -13.00 13.25
N SER A 123 -7.85 -12.05 13.38
CA SER A 123 -8.97 -12.12 14.34
C SER A 123 -10.01 -13.17 13.97
N GLY A 124 -9.87 -13.80 12.79
CA GLY A 124 -10.81 -14.77 12.25
C GLY A 124 -12.01 -14.07 11.65
N THR A 125 -12.03 -14.01 10.32
CA THR A 125 -13.29 -14.02 9.56
C THR A 125 -14.10 -15.27 9.86
#